data_AF-A0AA89AJR5-F1
#
_entry.id   AF-A0AA89AJR5-F1
#
_cell.length_a   1.000
_cell.length_b   1.000
_cell.length_c   1.000
_cell.angle_alpha   90.00
_cell.angle_beta   90.00
_cell.angle_gamma   90.00
#
_symmetry.space_group_name_H-M   'P 1'
#
loop_
_entity.id
_entity.type
_entity.pdbx_description
1 polymer ?
#
loop_
_entity_poly.entity_id
_entity_poly.type
_entity_poly.pdbx_seq_one_letter_code
_entity_poly.pdbx_strand_id
1 'polypeptide(L)'
;MAATRWPFFVFLGGSMFCLLSSSVCHLFCCHSHRINFLLLQMDYVGISVMIITSFFPPIYYLFECDTHWQFFYLGGITIMGMSTIITLLSPVLSTGKFCSFRAFLFVAMGLFGLIPAIHAVIVNWSEPQRNITLAYEAVMALSYLIGTMFYVSRIPERWKPG
;
A
#
# COMPACT_ATOMS: atom_id res chain seq x y z
N MET A 1 -28.73 -5.04 10.20
CA MET A 1 -27.57 -5.94 10.30
C MET A 1 -26.37 -5.09 10.70
N ALA A 2 -25.62 -5.45 11.75
CA ALA A 2 -24.43 -4.70 12.13
C ALA A 2 -23.35 -4.98 11.07
N ALA A 3 -22.94 -3.97 10.31
CA ALA A 3 -21.89 -4.10 9.31
C ALA A 3 -20.59 -4.56 9.99
N THR A 4 -19.95 -5.59 9.45
CA THR A 4 -18.67 -6.11 9.95
C THR A 4 -17.60 -5.02 9.86
N ARG A 5 -16.94 -4.66 10.98
CA ARG A 5 -16.01 -3.49 11.05
C ARG A 5 -14.52 -3.84 11.14
N TRP A 6 -14.18 -5.12 11.33
CA TRP A 6 -12.79 -5.53 11.47
C TRP A 6 -11.89 -5.10 10.29
N PRO A 7 -12.34 -5.07 9.01
CA PRO A 7 -11.46 -4.64 7.90
C PRO A 7 -11.04 -3.18 8.05
N PHE A 8 -11.95 -2.31 8.52
CA PHE A 8 -11.64 -0.92 8.79
C PHE A 8 -10.62 -0.75 9.92
N PHE A 9 -10.69 -1.57 10.97
CA PHE A 9 -9.70 -1.52 12.06
C PHE A 9 -8.32 -1.98 11.58
N VAL A 10 -8.24 -2.96 10.68
CA VAL A 10 -6.97 -3.37 10.06
C VAL A 10 -6.37 -2.23 9.23
N PHE A 11 -7.19 -1.58 8.40
CA PHE A 11 -6.76 -0.40 7.63
C PHE A 11 -6.27 0.73 8.54
N LEU A 12 -7.06 1.09 9.56
CA LEU A 12 -6.73 2.18 10.48
C LEU A 12 -5.45 1.86 11.27
N GLY A 13 -5.30 0.63 11.77
CA GLY A 13 -4.09 0.20 12.47
C GLY A 13 -2.84 0.29 11.59
N GLY A 14 -2.92 -0.20 10.35
CA GLY A 14 -1.82 -0.05 9.38
C GLY A 14 -1.51 1.40 9.04
N SER A 15 -2.55 2.24 8.91
CA SER A 15 -2.40 3.67 8.66
C SER A 15 -1.68 4.39 9.81
N MET A 16 -2.10 4.13 11.04
CA MET A 16 -1.48 4.67 12.24
C MET A 16 -0.02 4.24 12.33
N PHE A 17 0.27 2.95 12.10
CA PHE A 17 1.65 2.46 12.09
C PHE A 17 2.51 3.19 11.05
N CYS A 18 2.04 3.33 9.81
CA CYS A 18 2.76 4.03 8.74
C CYS A 18 3.04 5.50 9.08
N LEU A 19 2.05 6.22 9.59
CA LEU A 19 2.21 7.65 9.93
C LEU A 19 3.13 7.84 11.14
N LEU A 20 3.06 6.94 12.13
CA LEU A 20 3.95 6.96 13.29
C LEU A 20 5.39 6.61 12.90
N SER A 21 5.61 5.59 12.07
CA SER A 21 6.96 5.24 11.61
C SER A 21 7.60 6.39 10.84
N SER A 22 6.82 7.06 9.98
CA SER A 22 7.29 8.23 9.23
C SER A 22 7.64 9.40 10.14
N SER A 23 6.75 9.73 11.09
CA SER A 23 6.96 10.82 12.04
C SER A 23 8.21 10.59 12.90
N VAL A 24 8.38 9.38 13.44
CA VAL A 24 9.57 9.00 14.24
C VAL A 24 10.83 9.05 13.38
N CYS A 25 10.76 8.57 12.12
CA CYS A 25 11.88 8.61 11.20
C CYS A 25 12.35 10.05 10.95
N HIS A 26 11.45 10.93 10.51
CA HIS A 26 11.80 12.31 10.20
C HIS A 26 12.19 13.14 11.44
N LEU A 27 11.73 12.77 12.64
CA LEU A 27 12.11 13.45 13.88
C LEU A 27 13.53 13.08 14.34
N PHE A 28 13.93 11.81 14.17
CA PHE A 28 15.20 11.29 14.72
C PHE A 28 16.25 10.95 13.67
N CYS A 29 16.01 11.24 12.38
CA CYS A 29 16.94 10.91 11.27
C CYS A 29 18.33 11.56 11.42
N CYS A 30 18.44 12.67 12.15
CA CYS A 30 19.71 13.35 12.38
C CYS A 30 20.55 12.79 13.54
N HIS A 31 20.05 11.81 14.31
CA HIS A 31 20.70 11.37 15.55
C HIS A 31 22.01 10.60 15.31
N SER A 32 22.00 9.54 14.50
CA SER A 32 23.19 8.78 14.13
C SER A 32 22.97 7.97 12.87
N HIS A 33 24.04 7.65 12.14
CA HIS A 33 23.95 6.89 10.88
C HIS A 33 23.21 5.55 11.06
N ARG A 34 23.49 4.81 12.14
CA ARG A 34 22.86 3.51 12.42
C ARG A 34 21.36 3.65 12.71
N ILE A 35 20.97 4.64 13.51
CA ILE A 35 19.56 4.87 13.84
C ILE A 35 18.81 5.38 12.60
N ASN A 36 19.40 6.30 11.84
CA ASN A 36 18.82 6.80 10.60
C ASN A 36 18.52 5.66 9.60
N PHE A 37 19.47 4.75 9.39
CA PHE A 37 19.28 3.61 8.51
C PHE A 37 18.10 2.71 8.97
N LEU A 38 18.03 2.39 10.26
CA LEU A 38 16.94 1.60 10.82
C LEU A 38 15.58 2.31 10.68
N LEU A 39 15.53 3.60 10.97
CA LEU A 39 14.32 4.40 10.91
C LEU A 39 13.78 4.52 9.48
N LEU A 40 14.65 4.76 8.51
CA LEU A 40 14.27 4.78 7.09
C LEU A 40 13.73 3.42 6.63
N GLN A 41 14.35 2.32 7.10
CA GLN A 41 13.87 0.98 6.79
C GLN A 41 12.47 0.73 7.38
N MET A 42 12.23 1.15 8.62
CA MET A 42 10.93 1.07 9.27
C MET A 42 9.87 1.94 8.59
N ASP A 43 10.25 3.12 8.09
CA ASP A 43 9.35 3.99 7.33
C ASP A 43 8.89 3.33 6.02
N TYR A 44 9.80 2.72 5.26
CA TYR A 44 9.43 1.94 4.07
C TYR A 44 8.56 0.71 4.38
N VAL A 45 8.78 0.06 5.53
CA VAL A 45 7.90 -1.01 6.02
C VAL A 45 6.51 -0.44 6.34
N GLY A 46 6.43 0.75 6.95
CA GLY A 46 5.18 1.47 7.16
C GLY A 46 4.37 1.65 5.89
N ILE A 47 5.00 2.14 4.81
CA ILE A 47 4.36 2.28 3.50
C ILE A 47 3.85 0.93 2.98
N SER A 48 4.64 -0.13 3.10
CA SER A 48 4.25 -1.47 2.66
C SER A 48 3.04 -1.99 3.44
N VAL A 49 3.02 -1.81 4.76
CA VAL A 49 1.90 -2.18 5.63
C VAL A 49 0.64 -1.39 5.26
N MET A 50 0.75 -0.09 5.03
CA MET A 50 -0.37 0.75 4.60
C MET A 50 -0.98 0.26 3.29
N ILE A 51 -0.16 -0.12 2.30
CA ILE A 51 -0.65 -0.68 1.03
C ILE A 51 -1.36 -2.00 1.27
N ILE A 52 -0.83 -2.90 2.10
CA ILE A 52 -1.49 -4.19 2.38
C ILE A 52 -2.84 -3.95 3.04
N THR A 53 -2.90 -3.13 4.09
CA THR A 53 -4.11 -2.96 4.90
C THR A 53 -5.18 -2.13 4.21
N SER A 54 -4.83 -1.25 3.25
CA SER A 54 -5.81 -0.50 2.46
C SER A 54 -6.66 -1.38 1.55
N PHE A 55 -6.16 -2.57 1.17
CA PHE A 55 -6.89 -3.54 0.36
C PHE A 55 -7.96 -4.31 1.15
N PHE A 56 -7.89 -4.32 2.49
CA PHE A 56 -8.78 -5.12 3.33
C PHE A 56 -10.25 -4.66 3.25
N PRO A 57 -10.59 -3.38 3.52
CA PRO A 57 -11.97 -2.92 3.39
C PRO A 57 -12.58 -3.14 1.99
N PRO A 58 -11.97 -2.64 0.88
CA PRO A 58 -12.62 -2.72 -0.42
C PRO A 58 -12.81 -4.15 -0.89
N ILE A 59 -11.80 -5.03 -0.74
CA ILE A 59 -11.96 -6.44 -1.14
C ILE A 59 -13.01 -7.15 -0.28
N TYR A 60 -13.03 -6.91 1.03
CA TYR A 60 -13.99 -7.57 1.92
C TYR A 60 -15.43 -7.20 1.55
N TYR A 61 -15.71 -5.92 1.31
CA TYR A 61 -17.08 -5.47 1.00
C TYR A 61 -17.48 -5.72 -0.47
N LEU A 62 -16.56 -5.58 -1.43
CA LEU A 62 -16.87 -5.82 -2.86
C LEU A 62 -17.16 -7.29 -3.16
N PHE A 63 -16.57 -8.20 -2.40
CA PHE A 63 -16.76 -9.64 -2.55
C PHE A 63 -17.48 -10.25 -1.35
N GLU A 64 -18.29 -9.49 -0.61
CA GLU A 64 -18.95 -9.96 0.62
C GLU A 64 -19.76 -11.25 0.38
N CYS A 65 -20.39 -11.37 -0.79
CA CYS A 65 -21.14 -12.55 -1.22
C CYS A 65 -20.27 -13.76 -1.63
N ASP A 66 -19.00 -13.54 -1.96
CA ASP A 66 -18.08 -14.55 -2.51
C ASP A 66 -16.79 -14.65 -1.68
N THR A 67 -16.88 -15.31 -0.52
CA THR A 67 -15.79 -15.40 0.45
C THR A 67 -14.52 -16.05 -0.12
N HIS A 68 -14.65 -16.94 -1.10
CA HIS A 68 -13.51 -17.55 -1.79
C HIS A 68 -12.59 -16.48 -2.42
N TRP A 69 -13.16 -15.50 -3.11
CA TRP A 69 -12.41 -14.44 -3.76
C TRP A 69 -11.79 -13.46 -2.76
N GLN A 70 -12.46 -13.21 -1.64
CA GLN A 70 -11.89 -12.42 -0.53
C GLN A 70 -10.57 -13.04 -0.06
N PHE A 71 -10.57 -14.33 0.30
CA PHE A 71 -9.36 -15.01 0.78
C PHE A 71 -8.25 -15.05 -0.26
N PHE A 72 -8.61 -15.28 -1.53
CA PHE A 72 -7.64 -15.31 -2.61
C PHE A 72 -6.93 -13.95 -2.77
N TYR A 73 -7.69 -12.85 -2.87
CA TYR A 73 -7.09 -11.53 -3.07
C TYR A 73 -6.39 -10.99 -1.82
N LEU A 74 -6.99 -11.15 -0.63
CA LEU A 74 -6.37 -10.72 0.63
C LEU A 74 -5.12 -11.54 0.95
N GLY A 75 -5.15 -12.85 0.69
CA GLY A 75 -3.98 -13.72 0.80
C GLY A 75 -2.88 -13.29 -0.17
N GLY A 76 -3.23 -13.04 -1.43
CA GLY A 76 -2.29 -12.60 -2.46
C GLY A 76 -1.57 -11.29 -2.11
N ILE A 77 -2.32 -10.24 -1.75
CA ILE A 77 -1.71 -8.95 -1.38
C ILE A 77 -0.87 -9.06 -0.11
N THR A 78 -1.29 -9.88 0.86
CA THR A 78 -0.54 -10.11 2.10
C THR A 78 0.77 -10.85 1.81
N ILE A 79 0.77 -11.90 0.98
CA ILE A 79 1.98 -12.64 0.62
C ILE A 79 2.97 -11.74 -0.12
N MET A 80 2.51 -10.99 -1.13
CA MET A 80 3.36 -10.05 -1.85
C MET A 80 3.91 -8.97 -0.92
N GLY A 81 3.06 -8.37 -0.09
CA GLY A 81 3.46 -7.37 0.88
C GLY A 81 4.46 -7.87 1.91
N MET A 82 4.27 -9.08 2.43
CA MET A 82 5.22 -9.73 3.32
C MET A 82 6.56 -9.98 2.62
N SER A 83 6.55 -10.40 1.35
CA SER A 83 7.78 -10.54 0.57
C SER A 83 8.52 -9.20 0.43
N THR A 84 7.79 -8.11 0.18
CA THR A 84 8.34 -6.74 0.13
C THR A 84 8.96 -6.35 1.47
N ILE A 85 8.25 -6.56 2.57
CA ILE A 85 8.75 -6.27 3.93
C ILE A 85 10.01 -7.08 4.24
N ILE A 86 10.06 -8.36 3.88
CA ILE A 86 11.26 -9.19 4.06
C ILE A 86 12.44 -8.64 3.26
N THR A 87 12.21 -8.17 2.02
CA THR A 87 13.28 -7.59 1.20
C THR A 87 13.78 -6.25 1.74
N LEU A 88 12.91 -5.48 2.39
CA LEU A 88 13.26 -4.23 3.08
C LEU A 88 14.06 -4.51 4.35
N LEU A 89 13.67 -5.53 5.12
CA LEU A 89 14.28 -5.83 6.41
C LEU A 89 15.59 -6.61 6.30
N SER A 90 15.77 -7.38 5.22
CA SER A 90 16.96 -8.22 5.04
C SER A 90 18.17 -7.39 4.59
N PRO A 91 19.28 -7.41 5.33
CA PRO A 91 20.50 -6.66 4.97
C PRO A 91 21.15 -7.14 3.67
N VAL A 92 20.88 -8.39 3.25
CA VAL A 92 21.38 -8.93 1.98
C VAL A 92 20.54 -8.40 0.81
N LEU A 93 19.22 -8.33 1.00
CA LEU A 93 18.25 -7.91 -0.03
C LEU A 93 18.06 -6.39 -0.10
N SER A 94 18.54 -5.65 0.90
CA SER A 94 18.56 -4.18 0.86
C SER A 94 19.71 -3.61 0.02
N THR A 95 20.68 -4.44 -0.39
CA THR A 95 21.78 -4.03 -1.27
C THR A 95 21.30 -3.55 -2.64
N GLY A 96 22.06 -2.64 -3.27
CA GLY A 96 21.69 -2.02 -4.56
C GLY A 96 21.41 -3.02 -5.68
N LYS A 97 21.97 -4.23 -5.61
CA LYS A 97 21.74 -5.33 -6.58
C LYS A 97 20.27 -5.78 -6.64
N PHE A 98 19.51 -5.64 -5.55
CA PHE A 98 18.10 -6.04 -5.48
C PHE A 98 17.14 -4.84 -5.58
N CYS A 99 17.64 -3.65 -5.92
CA CYS A 99 16.82 -2.44 -6.05
C CYS A 99 15.69 -2.64 -7.09
N SER A 100 16.01 -3.21 -8.26
CA SER A 100 15.02 -3.51 -9.30
C SER A 100 13.99 -4.55 -8.85
N PHE A 101 14.40 -5.56 -8.08
CA PHE A 101 13.50 -6.58 -7.55
C PHE A 101 12.50 -5.98 -6.56
N ARG A 102 12.98 -5.12 -5.64
CA ARG A 102 12.11 -4.40 -4.70
C ARG A 102 11.16 -3.45 -5.41
N ALA A 103 11.64 -2.70 -6.40
CA ALA A 103 10.80 -1.83 -7.22
C ALA A 103 9.72 -2.63 -7.95
N PHE A 104 10.08 -3.79 -8.52
CA PHE A 104 9.13 -4.71 -9.14
C PHE A 104 8.06 -5.19 -8.16
N LEU A 105 8.42 -5.57 -6.92
CA LEU A 105 7.43 -5.98 -5.92
C LEU A 105 6.44 -4.86 -5.57
N PHE A 106 6.92 -3.62 -5.38
CA PHE A 106 6.03 -2.47 -5.15
C PHE A 106 5.10 -2.20 -6.32
N VAL A 107 5.62 -2.24 -7.55
CA VAL A 107 4.82 -2.06 -8.77
C VAL A 107 3.80 -3.19 -8.91
N ALA A 108 4.21 -4.44 -8.68
CA ALA A 108 3.34 -5.60 -8.74
C ALA A 108 2.20 -5.50 -7.70
N MET A 109 2.50 -5.08 -6.47
CA MET A 109 1.49 -4.83 -5.44
C MET A 109 0.48 -3.75 -5.86
N GLY A 110 0.95 -2.65 -6.46
CA GLY A 110 0.07 -1.60 -6.96
C GLY A 110 -0.81 -2.06 -8.12
N LEU A 111 -0.21 -2.75 -9.10
CA LEU A 111 -0.92 -3.28 -10.27
C LEU A 111 -1.88 -4.42 -9.90
N PHE A 112 -1.60 -5.17 -8.83
CA PHE A 112 -2.48 -6.23 -8.35
C PHE A 112 -3.88 -5.71 -8.07
N GLY A 113 -4.03 -4.47 -7.60
CA GLY A 113 -5.34 -3.84 -7.33
C GLY A 113 -6.24 -3.70 -8.55
N LEU A 114 -5.68 -3.68 -9.77
CA LEU A 114 -6.48 -3.65 -11.00
C LEU A 114 -7.28 -4.94 -11.20
N ILE A 115 -6.72 -6.08 -10.80
CA ILE A 115 -7.35 -7.40 -10.99
C ILE A 115 -8.65 -7.53 -10.17
N PRO A 116 -8.68 -7.35 -8.83
CA PRO A 116 -9.90 -7.41 -8.06
C PRO A 116 -10.85 -6.26 -8.41
N ALA A 117 -10.34 -5.08 -8.83
CA ALA A 117 -11.22 -4.00 -9.28
C ALA A 117 -12.02 -4.40 -10.54
N ILE A 118 -11.35 -4.90 -11.59
CA ILE A 118 -12.02 -5.37 -12.82
C ILE A 118 -12.97 -6.52 -12.49
N HIS A 119 -12.54 -7.47 -11.67
CA HIS A 119 -13.38 -8.60 -11.30
C HIS A 119 -14.63 -8.15 -10.51
N ALA A 120 -14.49 -7.22 -9.57
CA ALA A 120 -15.60 -6.66 -8.82
C ALA A 120 -16.61 -5.93 -9.71
N VAL A 121 -16.17 -5.27 -10.79
CA VAL A 121 -17.08 -4.66 -11.80
C VAL A 121 -17.93 -5.70 -12.49
N ILE A 122 -17.33 -6.84 -12.86
CA ILE A 122 -18.01 -7.92 -13.57
C ILE A 122 -19.03 -8.59 -12.65
N VAL A 123 -18.64 -8.94 -11.43
CA VAL A 123 -19.51 -9.63 -10.45
C VAL A 123 -20.65 -8.72 -9.99
N ASN A 124 -20.36 -7.45 -9.70
CA ASN A 124 -21.35 -6.48 -9.21
C ASN A 124 -21.96 -5.65 -10.34
N TRP A 125 -22.13 -6.22 -11.53
CA TRP A 125 -22.58 -5.47 -12.71
C TRP A 125 -23.95 -4.79 -12.51
N SER A 126 -24.87 -5.44 -11.79
CA SER A 126 -26.22 -4.96 -11.52
C SER A 126 -26.34 -4.03 -10.31
N GLU A 127 -25.27 -3.82 -9.54
CA GLU A 127 -25.31 -3.06 -8.30
C GLU A 127 -25.41 -1.55 -8.59
N PRO A 128 -26.46 -0.84 -8.14
CA PRO A 128 -26.63 0.59 -8.41
C PRO A 128 -25.50 1.45 -7.84
N GLN A 129 -24.87 1.04 -6.74
CA GLN A 129 -23.78 1.79 -6.11
C GLN A 129 -22.41 1.58 -6.77
N ARG A 130 -22.29 0.64 -7.71
CA ARG A 130 -21.02 0.26 -8.37
C ARG A 130 -20.24 1.47 -8.90
N ASN A 131 -20.90 2.36 -9.63
CA ASN A 131 -20.24 3.50 -10.28
C ASN A 131 -19.64 4.47 -9.25
N ILE A 132 -20.29 4.65 -8.09
CA ILE A 132 -19.80 5.50 -7.00
C ILE A 132 -18.57 4.87 -6.36
N THR A 133 -18.62 3.57 -6.07
CA THR A 133 -17.47 2.83 -5.53
C THR A 133 -16.27 2.87 -6.47
N LEU A 134 -16.49 2.66 -7.77
CA LEU A 134 -15.43 2.78 -8.78
C LEU A 134 -14.86 4.20 -8.88
N ALA A 135 -15.68 5.24 -8.71
CA ALA A 135 -15.19 6.61 -8.68
C ALA A 135 -14.26 6.84 -7.48
N TYR A 136 -14.61 6.32 -6.29
CA TYR A 136 -13.73 6.41 -5.12
C TYR A 136 -12.42 5.63 -5.30
N GLU A 137 -12.48 4.41 -5.84
CA GLU A 137 -11.29 3.61 -6.18
C GLU A 137 -10.41 4.32 -7.21
N ALA A 138 -11.01 4.95 -8.23
CA ALA A 138 -10.27 5.71 -9.23
C ALA A 138 -9.60 6.96 -8.63
N VAL A 139 -10.30 7.70 -7.76
CA VAL A 139 -9.72 8.84 -7.04
C VAL A 139 -8.56 8.40 -6.16
N MET A 140 -8.72 7.27 -5.46
CA MET A 140 -7.65 6.67 -4.66
C MET A 140 -6.43 6.33 -5.52
N ALA A 141 -6.61 5.60 -6.62
CA ALA A 141 -5.54 5.24 -7.54
C ALA A 141 -4.82 6.47 -8.12
N LEU A 142 -5.58 7.51 -8.51
CA LEU A 142 -5.02 8.78 -8.97
C LEU A 142 -4.19 9.47 -7.89
N SER A 143 -4.67 9.49 -6.63
CA SER A 143 -3.92 10.08 -5.52
C SER A 143 -2.57 9.38 -5.27
N TYR A 144 -2.54 8.04 -5.35
CA TYR A 144 -1.31 7.24 -5.25
C TYR A 144 -0.33 7.55 -6.38
N LEU A 145 -0.82 7.64 -7.62
CA LEU A 145 0.00 7.97 -8.79
C LEU A 145 0.56 9.38 -8.69
N ILE A 146 -0.26 10.37 -8.32
CA ILE A 146 0.17 11.76 -8.15
C ILE A 146 1.24 11.86 -7.06
N GLY A 147 1.03 11.23 -5.90
CA GLY A 147 2.01 11.22 -4.80
C GLY A 147 3.33 10.58 -5.22
N THR A 148 3.27 9.44 -5.93
CA THR A 148 4.46 8.76 -6.45
C THR A 148 5.19 9.60 -7.49
N MET A 149 4.46 10.30 -8.36
CA MET A 149 5.03 11.21 -9.35
C MET A 149 5.79 12.34 -8.68
N PHE A 150 5.25 12.96 -7.63
CA PHE A 150 5.98 13.98 -6.85
C PHE A 150 7.25 13.40 -6.24
N TYR A 151 7.16 12.24 -5.57
CA TYR A 151 8.30 11.58 -4.93
C TYR A 151 9.44 11.23 -5.91
N VAL A 152 9.11 10.65 -7.07
CA VAL A 152 10.09 10.22 -8.07
C VAL A 152 10.66 11.40 -8.86
N SER A 153 9.80 12.35 -9.24
CA SER A 153 10.23 13.49 -10.06
C SER A 153 11.01 14.54 -9.27
N ARG A 154 10.83 14.58 -7.94
CA ARG A 154 11.39 15.61 -7.06
C ARG A 154 11.03 17.02 -7.51
N ILE A 155 9.81 17.21 -7.99
CA ILE A 155 9.28 18.52 -8.40
C ILE A 155 8.50 19.08 -7.21
N PRO A 156 8.69 20.37 -6.83
CA PRO A 156 9.37 21.43 -7.59
C PRO A 156 10.86 21.66 -7.26
N GLU A 157 11.44 20.98 -6.28
CA GLU A 157 12.82 21.21 -5.83
C GLU A 157 13.86 20.96 -6.94
N ARG A 158 13.58 20.03 -7.87
CA ARG A 158 14.37 19.79 -9.08
C ARG A 158 14.39 21.01 -10.01
N TRP A 159 13.31 21.79 -10.07
CA TRP A 159 13.21 22.95 -10.95
C TRP A 159 13.85 24.21 -10.36
N LYS A 160 13.84 24.35 -9.03
CA LYS A 160 14.45 25.47 -8.32
C LYS A 160 15.28 24.94 -7.15
N PRO A 161 16.49 24.43 -7.42
CA PRO A 161 17.42 24.04 -6.35
C PRO A 161 17.82 25.27 -5.53
N GLY A 162 17.77 25.15 -4.20
CA GLY A 162 18.20 26.14 -3.22
C GLY A 162 19.14 25.51 -2.23
#